data_AF-A0A437BZE8-F1
#
_entry.id   AF-A0A437BZE8-F1
#
_cell.length_a   1.000
_cell.length_b   1.000
_cell.length_c   1.000
_cell.angle_alpha   90.00
_cell.angle_beta   90.00
_cell.angle_gamma   90.00
#
_symmetry.space_group_name_H-M   'P 1'
#
loop_
_entity.id
_entity.type
_entity.pdbx_description
1 polymer ?
#
loop_
_entity_poly.entity_id
_entity_poly.type
_entity_poly.pdbx_seq_one_letter_code
_entity_poly.pdbx_strand_id
1 'polypeptide(L)'
;MRSSGSRGWPACHTRYDCSICQLLRCIFFVSHYLTESYLIGSMKYAKYIEVFSIDGVRNVYKRACTVHLPRKPAIHLLWAAFEEQQNMVEEARGILKSLEATIPGLAMVRLRRVNLERRHGNLEEAETLLKEALEQGRDVTEMSFYAVKLARHVMKVQRDPSKAKKILLEALERDPTNSKLYLNLLEMECSGDVTQNQAEVLACFDRAIRSPMPLDTLILFAQRKVEFLEDFGTDINTLVAAYDEQQRLQRESDSAKRKAENGCDDSLEPDAKRQRAEDGSVVAANSMTDMTANNSAYNYNWYQHYGAWGQNSWGQYGQYSQYNQYYPPPPT
;
A
#
# COMPACT_ATOMS: atom_id res chain seq x y z
N MET A 1 25.30 -32.79 -9.14
CA MET A 1 26.04 -32.35 -7.94
C MET A 1 26.33 -30.86 -8.06
N ARG A 2 25.79 -30.05 -7.13
CA ARG A 2 26.26 -28.72 -6.64
C ARG A 2 26.71 -27.67 -7.69
N SER A 3 26.36 -26.39 -7.64
CA SER A 3 25.66 -25.55 -6.66
C SER A 3 25.53 -24.14 -7.26
N SER A 4 24.48 -23.45 -6.81
CA SER A 4 24.27 -22.00 -6.80
C SER A 4 25.52 -21.11 -6.71
N GLY A 5 25.46 -19.95 -7.38
CA GLY A 5 26.48 -18.90 -7.33
C GLY A 5 25.91 -17.51 -7.64
N SER A 6 25.16 -16.99 -6.67
CA SER A 6 24.95 -15.58 -6.31
C SER A 6 25.66 -14.52 -7.18
N ARG A 7 24.89 -13.68 -7.90
CA ARG A 7 25.42 -12.45 -8.52
C ARG A 7 25.63 -11.39 -7.44
N GLY A 8 26.88 -11.31 -6.99
CA GLY A 8 27.42 -10.18 -6.26
C GLY A 8 27.52 -8.92 -7.13
N TRP A 9 27.69 -7.79 -6.45
CA TRP A 9 27.91 -6.45 -7.00
C TRP A 9 29.03 -6.47 -8.07
N PRO A 10 28.96 -5.62 -9.10
CA PRO A 10 29.97 -5.61 -10.17
C PRO A 10 31.36 -5.36 -9.58
N ALA A 11 32.32 -6.18 -10.00
CA ALA A 11 33.69 -6.11 -9.54
C ALA A 11 34.31 -4.73 -9.88
N CYS A 12 34.75 -4.00 -8.86
CA CYS A 12 35.59 -2.81 -9.02
C CYS A 12 36.88 -3.21 -9.73
N HIS A 13 37.12 -2.67 -10.93
CA HIS A 13 38.28 -3.05 -11.75
C HIS A 13 39.58 -2.31 -11.38
N THR A 14 39.57 -1.37 -10.42
CA THR A 14 40.80 -0.84 -9.83
C THR A 14 40.71 -0.68 -8.30
N ARG A 15 41.87 -0.72 -7.63
CA ARG A 15 42.00 -0.58 -6.17
C ARG A 15 41.43 0.75 -5.65
N TYR A 16 41.51 1.80 -6.47
CA TYR A 16 41.01 3.14 -6.17
C TYR A 16 39.48 3.23 -6.19
N ASP A 17 38.82 2.55 -7.14
CA ASP A 17 37.35 2.49 -7.22
C ASP A 17 36.73 1.80 -5.99
N CYS A 18 37.41 0.78 -5.45
CA CYS A 18 36.96 0.06 -4.26
C CYS A 18 37.09 0.91 -2.98
N SER A 19 38.17 1.69 -2.84
CA SER A 19 38.37 2.59 -1.70
C SER A 19 37.39 3.77 -1.71
N ILE A 20 37.10 4.36 -2.87
CA ILE A 20 36.10 5.43 -2.99
C ILE A 20 34.69 4.88 -2.68
N CYS A 21 34.34 3.69 -3.18
CA CYS A 21 33.08 3.03 -2.84
C CYS A 21 32.94 2.74 -1.34
N GLN A 22 34.01 2.29 -0.68
CA GLN A 22 34.01 2.08 0.78
C GLN A 22 33.89 3.39 1.55
N LEU A 23 34.60 4.43 1.13
CA LEU A 23 34.58 5.74 1.79
C LEU A 23 33.21 6.42 1.62
N LEU A 24 32.59 6.33 0.44
CA LEU A 24 31.21 6.78 0.22
C LEU A 24 30.19 5.99 1.02
N ARG A 25 30.35 4.65 1.15
CA ARG A 25 29.50 3.83 2.03
C ARG A 25 29.66 4.20 3.50
N CYS A 26 30.89 4.46 3.96
CA CYS A 26 31.16 4.93 5.31
C CYS A 26 30.56 6.32 5.57
N ILE A 27 30.72 7.27 4.64
CA ILE A 27 30.10 8.60 4.76
C ILE A 27 28.58 8.49 4.77
N PHE A 28 27.98 7.68 3.89
CA PHE A 28 26.54 7.47 3.87
C PHE A 28 26.04 6.84 5.17
N PHE A 29 26.74 5.84 5.70
CA PHE A 29 26.39 5.19 6.96
C PHE A 29 26.52 6.15 8.15
N VAL A 30 27.62 6.91 8.23
CA VAL A 30 27.86 7.90 9.29
C VAL A 30 26.82 9.03 9.20
N SER A 31 26.55 9.55 8.01
CA SER A 31 25.51 10.55 7.77
C SER A 31 24.12 10.03 8.15
N HIS A 32 23.76 8.81 7.73
CA HIS A 32 22.47 8.21 8.07
C HIS A 32 22.33 8.01 9.59
N TYR A 33 23.36 7.44 10.23
CA TYR A 33 23.40 7.22 11.67
C TYR A 33 23.30 8.52 12.47
N LEU A 34 24.02 9.58 12.06
CA LEU A 34 23.93 10.91 12.66
C LEU A 34 22.53 11.50 12.51
N THR A 35 21.89 11.36 11.34
CA THR A 35 20.52 11.86 11.14
C THR A 35 19.49 11.10 11.98
N GLU A 36 19.62 9.78 12.10
CA GLU A 36 18.73 8.93 12.91
C GLU A 36 18.90 9.25 14.40
N SER A 37 20.15 9.39 14.86
CA SER A 37 20.47 9.76 16.24
C SER A 37 19.98 11.16 16.59
N TYR A 38 20.13 12.11 15.66
CA TYR A 38 19.63 13.47 15.83
C TYR A 38 18.09 13.52 15.85
N LEU A 39 17.43 12.73 15.00
CA LEU A 39 15.96 12.58 14.99
C LEU A 39 15.47 12.07 16.36
N ILE A 40 16.00 10.94 16.82
CA ILE A 40 15.62 10.33 18.10
C ILE A 40 15.94 11.26 19.27
N GLY A 41 17.11 11.91 19.24
CA GLY A 41 17.53 12.87 20.26
C GLY A 41 16.60 14.07 20.33
N SER A 42 16.24 14.66 19.19
CA SER A 42 15.31 15.79 19.10
C SER A 42 13.92 15.42 19.61
N MET A 43 13.43 14.21 19.29
CA MET A 43 12.14 13.71 19.79
C MET A 43 12.13 13.53 21.31
N LYS A 44 13.19 12.91 21.87
CA LYS A 44 13.32 12.73 23.32
C LYS A 44 13.45 14.08 24.03
N TYR A 45 14.21 14.99 23.46
CA TYR A 45 14.44 16.31 24.02
C TYR A 45 13.17 17.18 23.99
N ALA A 46 12.42 17.17 22.87
CA ALA A 46 11.12 17.80 22.78
C ALA A 46 10.17 17.29 23.87
N LYS A 47 10.07 15.97 24.05
CA LYS A 47 9.24 15.37 25.11
C LYS A 47 9.69 15.74 26.53
N TYR A 48 11.00 15.88 26.75
CA TYR A 48 11.54 16.33 28.03
C TYR A 48 11.16 17.79 28.32
N ILE A 49 11.29 18.69 27.33
CA ILE A 49 10.98 20.11 27.48
C ILE A 49 9.47 20.38 27.55
N GLU A 50 8.64 19.50 27.01
CA GLU A 50 7.18 19.63 27.00
C GLU A 50 6.59 19.89 28.40
N VAL A 51 7.22 19.34 29.45
CA VAL A 51 6.84 19.56 30.86
C VAL A 51 7.19 20.97 31.35
N PHE A 52 8.17 21.63 30.74
CA PHE A 52 8.72 22.90 31.21
C PHE A 52 8.31 24.10 30.36
N SER A 53 8.25 23.97 29.03
CA SER A 53 7.96 25.10 28.13
C SER A 53 7.49 24.65 26.75
N ILE A 54 6.29 25.09 26.36
CA ILE A 54 5.70 24.88 25.02
C ILE A 54 6.54 25.58 23.94
N ASP A 55 6.99 26.80 24.19
CA ASP A 55 7.83 27.56 23.24
C ASP A 55 9.22 26.95 23.06
N GLY A 56 9.76 26.34 24.12
CA GLY A 56 10.99 25.56 24.04
C GLY A 56 10.85 24.38 23.07
N VAL A 57 9.75 23.62 23.18
CA VAL A 57 9.44 22.50 22.27
C VAL A 57 9.29 22.97 20.83
N ARG A 58 8.56 24.06 20.59
CA ARG A 58 8.41 24.67 19.26
C ARG A 58 9.77 25.01 18.65
N ASN A 59 10.67 25.62 19.41
CA ASN A 59 12.01 25.97 18.94
C ASN A 59 12.86 24.73 18.62
N VAL A 60 12.76 23.67 19.41
CA VAL A 60 13.43 22.38 19.13
C VAL A 60 12.95 21.81 17.81
N TYR A 61 11.64 21.71 17.61
CA TYR A 61 11.08 21.19 16.35
C TYR A 61 11.43 22.06 15.16
N LYS A 62 11.30 23.39 15.28
CA LYS A 62 11.65 24.33 14.22
C LYS A 62 13.11 24.16 13.80
N ARG A 63 14.04 24.10 14.74
CA ARG A 63 15.46 23.89 14.46
C ARG A 63 15.74 22.51 13.85
N ALA A 64 15.13 21.46 14.39
CA ALA A 64 15.30 20.11 13.88
C ALA A 64 14.82 19.99 12.42
N CYS A 65 13.65 20.54 12.12
CA CYS A 65 13.04 20.48 10.79
C CYS A 65 13.73 21.41 9.78
N THR A 66 14.07 22.65 10.15
CA THR A 66 14.60 23.63 9.19
C THR A 66 16.12 23.50 8.94
N VAL A 67 16.89 23.12 9.95
CA VAL A 67 18.37 23.11 9.87
C VAL A 67 18.91 21.70 9.65
N HIS A 68 18.48 20.74 10.47
CA HIS A 68 19.17 19.46 10.57
C HIS A 68 18.54 18.36 9.72
N LEU A 69 17.20 18.34 9.62
CA LEU A 69 16.46 17.23 9.04
C LEU A 69 15.36 17.67 8.04
N PRO A 70 15.61 18.60 7.10
CA PRO A 70 14.58 19.17 6.21
C PRO A 70 13.87 18.15 5.33
N ARG A 71 14.51 17.02 5.04
CA ARG A 71 13.97 15.96 4.18
C ARG A 71 13.49 14.71 4.94
N LYS A 72 13.50 14.72 6.27
CA LYS A 72 12.97 13.59 7.07
C LYS A 72 11.53 13.91 7.47
N PRO A 73 10.53 13.21 6.92
CA PRO A 73 9.12 13.53 7.16
C PRO A 73 8.70 13.28 8.61
N ALA A 74 9.27 12.27 9.28
CA ALA A 74 8.86 11.88 10.64
C ALA A 74 8.86 13.04 11.65
N ILE A 75 9.93 13.85 11.69
CA ILE A 75 10.02 14.97 12.63
C ILE A 75 9.05 16.11 12.28
N HIS A 76 8.82 16.36 10.99
CA HIS A 76 7.88 17.38 10.53
C HIS A 76 6.43 17.00 10.87
N LEU A 77 6.08 15.73 10.74
CA LEU A 77 4.76 15.24 11.10
C LEU A 77 4.51 15.31 12.61
N LEU A 78 5.54 15.08 13.42
CA LEU A 78 5.48 15.28 14.87
C LEU A 78 5.34 16.76 15.23
N TRP A 79 6.09 17.64 14.55
CA TRP A 79 5.98 19.08 14.76
C TRP A 79 4.58 19.60 14.40
N ALA A 80 4.04 19.21 13.24
CA ALA A 80 2.68 19.58 12.86
C ALA A 80 1.62 19.04 13.84
N ALA A 81 1.81 17.83 14.37
CA ALA A 81 0.93 17.27 15.39
C ALA A 81 1.00 18.04 16.72
N PHE A 82 2.20 18.47 17.11
CA PHE A 82 2.41 19.29 18.29
C PHE A 82 1.72 20.66 18.15
N GLU A 83 1.90 21.37 17.03
CA GLU A 83 1.22 22.65 16.80
C GLU A 83 -0.31 22.50 16.80
N GLU A 84 -0.82 21.41 16.21
CA GLU A 84 -2.24 21.09 16.27
C GLU A 84 -2.75 20.85 17.70
N GLN A 85 -1.97 20.17 18.55
CA GLN A 85 -2.32 19.99 19.97
C GLN A 85 -2.37 21.32 20.73
N GLN A 86 -1.57 22.31 20.31
CA GLN A 86 -1.60 23.66 20.87
C GLN A 86 -2.68 24.56 20.24
N ASN A 87 -3.58 24.00 19.41
CA ASN A 87 -4.59 24.71 18.62
C ASN A 87 -4.02 25.72 17.60
N MET A 88 -2.74 25.59 17.24
CA MET A 88 -2.08 26.39 16.20
C MET A 88 -2.22 25.73 14.83
N VAL A 89 -3.48 25.68 14.36
CA VAL A 89 -3.87 24.91 13.16
C VAL A 89 -3.23 25.47 11.88
N GLU A 90 -3.16 26.80 11.74
CA GLU A 90 -2.56 27.43 10.55
C GLU A 90 -1.08 27.13 10.41
N GLU A 91 -0.35 27.10 11.53
CA GLU A 91 1.07 26.71 11.54
C GLU A 91 1.21 25.24 11.15
N ALA A 92 0.37 24.36 11.69
CA ALA A 92 0.35 22.94 11.30
C ALA A 92 0.09 22.76 9.79
N ARG A 93 -0.83 23.55 9.19
CA ARG A 93 -1.06 23.56 7.74
C ARG A 93 0.17 24.01 6.97
N GLY A 94 0.80 25.11 7.40
CA GLY A 94 2.01 25.64 6.79
C GLY A 94 3.16 24.65 6.78
N ILE A 95 3.40 23.97 7.92
CA ILE A 95 4.43 22.93 8.07
C ILE A 95 4.19 21.78 7.09
N LEU A 96 2.96 21.25 7.04
CA LEU A 96 2.64 20.13 6.17
C LEU A 96 2.69 20.51 4.67
N LYS A 97 2.25 21.71 4.31
CA LYS A 97 2.35 22.24 2.94
C LYS A 97 3.81 22.40 2.49
N SER A 98 4.66 22.93 3.38
CA SER A 98 6.10 23.06 3.13
C SER A 98 6.78 21.69 2.99
N LEU A 99 6.41 20.72 3.84
CA LEU A 99 6.92 19.36 3.75
C LEU A 99 6.53 18.67 2.44
N GLU A 100 5.29 18.84 1.98
CA GLU A 100 4.82 18.29 0.71
C GLU A 100 5.55 18.88 -0.49
N ALA A 101 5.82 20.20 -0.47
CA ALA A 101 6.63 20.85 -1.49
C ALA A 101 8.09 20.35 -1.48
N THR A 102 8.62 20.05 -0.30
CA THR A 102 10.00 19.53 -0.13
C THR A 102 10.14 18.08 -0.57
N ILE A 103 9.10 17.26 -0.35
CA ILE A 103 9.09 15.82 -0.66
C ILE A 103 7.78 15.46 -1.40
N PRO A 104 7.67 15.77 -2.70
CA PRO A 104 6.48 15.47 -3.48
C PRO A 104 6.26 13.96 -3.65
N GLY A 105 5.00 13.55 -3.79
CA GLY A 105 4.61 12.15 -4.02
C GLY A 105 4.67 11.25 -2.79
N LEU A 106 4.86 11.81 -1.60
CA LEU A 106 4.84 11.07 -0.35
C LEU A 106 3.41 11.05 0.24
N ALA A 107 2.68 9.94 0.04
CA ALA A 107 1.26 9.86 0.38
C ALA A 107 0.95 10.10 1.87
N MET A 108 1.87 9.74 2.78
CA MET A 108 1.66 9.98 4.22
C MET A 108 1.52 11.47 4.56
N VAL A 109 2.21 12.35 3.84
CA VAL A 109 2.16 13.80 4.07
C VAL A 109 0.81 14.34 3.59
N ARG A 110 0.40 13.96 2.37
CA ARG A 110 -0.90 14.33 1.80
C ARG A 110 -2.05 13.88 2.70
N LEU A 111 -2.02 12.64 3.17
CA LEU A 111 -3.04 12.12 4.08
C LEU A 111 -3.01 12.80 5.45
N ARG A 112 -1.85 13.23 5.95
CA ARG A 112 -1.79 14.00 7.20
C ARG A 112 -2.50 15.35 7.04
N ARG A 113 -2.33 16.04 5.91
CA ARG A 113 -3.04 17.29 5.58
C ARG A 113 -4.55 17.09 5.52
N VAL A 114 -5.00 16.09 4.75
CA VAL A 114 -6.44 15.74 4.65
C VAL A 114 -7.05 15.46 6.03
N ASN A 115 -6.33 14.71 6.87
CA ASN A 115 -6.80 14.38 8.22
C ASN A 115 -6.83 15.59 9.16
N LEU A 116 -5.92 16.55 8.99
CA LEU A 116 -5.94 17.82 9.73
C LEU A 116 -7.21 18.59 9.40
N GLU A 117 -7.53 18.78 8.12
CA GLU A 117 -8.76 19.48 7.71
C GLU A 117 -10.02 18.77 8.20
N ARG A 118 -10.04 17.44 8.14
CA ARG A 118 -11.15 16.63 8.66
C ARG A 118 -11.40 16.86 10.15
N ARG A 119 -10.35 16.96 10.98
CA ARG A 119 -10.51 17.19 12.43
C ARG A 119 -11.04 18.58 12.75
N HIS A 120 -10.83 19.55 11.86
CA HIS A 120 -11.25 20.94 12.04
C HIS A 120 -12.56 21.27 11.30
N GLY A 121 -13.25 20.27 10.73
CA GLY A 121 -14.54 20.45 10.07
C GLY A 121 -14.47 20.96 8.63
N ASN A 122 -13.28 21.17 8.08
CA ASN A 122 -13.09 21.62 6.69
C ASN A 122 -13.20 20.44 5.71
N LEU A 123 -14.41 19.89 5.57
CA LEU A 123 -14.67 18.70 4.76
C LEU A 123 -14.47 18.94 3.26
N GLU A 124 -14.82 20.13 2.79
CA GLU A 124 -14.65 20.51 1.39
C GLU A 124 -13.16 20.53 1.01
N GLU A 125 -12.32 21.17 1.84
CA GLU A 125 -10.87 21.21 1.62
C GLU A 125 -10.23 19.82 1.74
N ALA A 126 -10.73 18.96 2.63
CA ALA A 126 -10.28 17.58 2.70
C ALA A 126 -10.59 16.81 1.39
N GLU A 127 -11.74 17.08 0.76
CA GLU A 127 -12.13 16.50 -0.52
C GLU A 127 -11.29 17.04 -1.68
N THR A 128 -11.07 18.36 -1.76
CA THR A 128 -10.25 18.99 -2.80
C THR A 128 -8.82 18.44 -2.77
N LEU A 129 -8.23 18.31 -1.58
CA LEU A 129 -6.90 17.75 -1.42
C LEU A 129 -6.79 16.30 -1.92
N LEU A 130 -7.84 15.48 -1.74
CA LEU A 130 -7.85 14.10 -2.26
C LEU A 130 -8.07 14.05 -3.77
N LYS A 131 -8.91 14.93 -4.33
CA LYS A 131 -9.13 15.04 -5.78
C LYS A 131 -7.89 15.49 -6.52
N GLU A 132 -7.24 16.55 -6.04
CA GLU A 132 -5.97 17.02 -6.58
C GLU A 132 -4.90 15.92 -6.55
N ALA A 133 -4.86 15.10 -5.48
CA ALA A 133 -3.92 13.98 -5.38
C ALA A 133 -4.23 12.86 -6.39
N LEU A 134 -5.51 12.66 -6.70
CA LEU A 134 -5.95 11.72 -7.74
C LEU A 134 -5.57 12.21 -9.14
N GLU A 135 -5.68 13.52 -9.40
CA GLU A 135 -5.33 14.14 -10.68
C GLU A 135 -3.82 14.23 -10.90
N GLN A 136 -3.06 14.48 -9.83
CA GLN A 136 -1.58 14.55 -9.85
C GLN A 136 -0.91 13.18 -9.70
N GLY A 137 -1.68 12.10 -9.57
CA GLY A 137 -1.16 10.74 -9.40
C GLY A 137 -0.27 10.32 -10.57
N ARG A 138 0.93 9.81 -10.27
CA ARG A 138 1.91 9.43 -11.30
C ARG A 138 1.69 8.02 -11.84
N ASP A 139 1.19 7.15 -10.97
CA ASP A 139 0.93 5.74 -11.27
C ASP A 139 -0.54 5.41 -11.05
N VAL A 140 -1.04 4.44 -11.81
CA VAL A 140 -2.39 3.88 -11.67
C VAL A 140 -2.61 3.36 -10.26
N THR A 141 -1.62 2.70 -9.66
CA THR A 141 -1.70 2.23 -8.27
C THR A 141 -1.89 3.37 -7.27
N GLU A 142 -1.21 4.50 -7.48
CA GLU A 142 -1.30 5.69 -6.63
C GLU A 142 -2.66 6.37 -6.80
N MET A 143 -3.16 6.49 -8.03
CA MET A 143 -4.50 6.98 -8.31
C MET A 143 -5.57 6.11 -7.63
N SER A 144 -5.51 4.78 -7.81
CA SER A 144 -6.41 3.83 -7.16
C SER A 144 -6.38 3.96 -5.63
N PHE A 145 -5.20 4.19 -5.04
CA PHE A 145 -5.07 4.45 -3.61
C PHE A 145 -5.83 5.71 -3.17
N TYR A 146 -5.63 6.85 -3.85
CA TYR A 146 -6.33 8.09 -3.50
C TYR A 146 -7.83 8.01 -3.77
N ALA A 147 -8.26 7.31 -4.83
CA ALA A 147 -9.67 7.07 -5.10
C ALA A 147 -10.36 6.33 -3.95
N VAL A 148 -9.72 5.29 -3.40
CA VAL A 148 -10.22 4.58 -2.21
C VAL A 148 -10.35 5.53 -1.01
N LYS A 149 -9.35 6.38 -0.78
CA LYS A 149 -9.36 7.33 0.35
C LYS A 149 -10.45 8.40 0.18
N LEU A 150 -10.65 8.90 -1.03
CA LEU A 150 -11.70 9.83 -1.40
C LEU A 150 -13.09 9.21 -1.20
N ALA A 151 -13.31 8.03 -1.75
CA ALA A 151 -14.59 7.34 -1.64
C ALA A 151 -14.95 7.05 -0.17
N ARG A 152 -13.98 6.62 0.66
CA ARG A 152 -14.22 6.43 2.11
C ARG A 152 -14.53 7.74 2.83
N HIS A 153 -13.86 8.83 2.49
CA HIS A 153 -14.13 10.14 3.06
C HIS A 153 -15.58 10.58 2.76
N VAL A 154 -15.99 10.51 1.51
CA VAL A 154 -17.34 10.86 1.06
C VAL A 154 -18.39 9.97 1.75
N MET A 155 -18.15 8.66 1.80
CA MET A 155 -19.10 7.72 2.41
C MET A 155 -19.25 7.92 3.92
N LYS A 156 -18.13 7.92 4.67
CA LYS A 156 -18.18 7.89 6.15
C LYS A 156 -18.35 9.27 6.77
N VAL A 157 -17.92 10.33 6.09
CA VAL A 157 -17.93 11.70 6.64
C VAL A 157 -19.07 12.52 6.04
N GLN A 158 -19.23 12.50 4.71
CA GLN A 158 -20.29 13.26 4.03
C GLN A 158 -21.62 12.49 3.93
N ARG A 159 -21.60 11.17 4.22
CA ARG A 159 -22.78 10.27 4.18
C ARG A 159 -23.45 10.19 2.80
N ASP A 160 -22.65 10.28 1.73
CA ASP A 160 -23.11 10.15 0.35
C ASP A 160 -22.60 8.84 -0.30
N PRO A 161 -23.34 7.73 -0.20
CA PRO A 161 -22.94 6.45 -0.79
C PRO A 161 -22.90 6.50 -2.32
N SER A 162 -23.82 7.22 -2.96
CA SER A 162 -23.94 7.26 -4.42
C SER A 162 -22.70 7.91 -5.06
N LYS A 163 -22.23 9.03 -4.51
CA LYS A 163 -21.00 9.69 -4.95
C LYS A 163 -19.77 8.82 -4.68
N ALA A 164 -19.70 8.16 -3.52
CA ALA A 164 -18.58 7.27 -3.19
C ALA A 164 -18.47 6.08 -4.15
N LYS A 165 -19.60 5.44 -4.51
CA LYS A 165 -19.65 4.36 -5.50
C LYS A 165 -19.18 4.83 -6.86
N LYS A 166 -19.64 6.00 -7.31
CA LYS A 166 -19.23 6.60 -8.59
C LYS A 166 -17.72 6.77 -8.68
N ILE A 167 -17.08 7.29 -7.62
CA ILE A 167 -15.63 7.45 -7.55
C ILE A 167 -14.91 6.09 -7.68
N LEU A 168 -15.39 5.04 -7.02
CA LEU A 168 -14.77 3.71 -7.11
C LEU A 168 -14.96 3.07 -8.48
N LEU A 169 -16.12 3.24 -9.12
CA LEU A 169 -16.38 2.75 -10.46
C LEU A 169 -15.48 3.45 -11.50
N GLU A 170 -15.33 4.77 -11.42
CA GLU A 170 -14.40 5.53 -12.26
C GLU A 170 -12.94 5.07 -12.06
N ALA A 171 -12.56 4.71 -10.83
CA ALA A 171 -11.24 4.15 -10.56
C ALA A 171 -11.06 2.74 -11.13
N LEU A 172 -12.11 1.91 -11.10
CA LEU A 172 -12.11 0.55 -11.67
C LEU A 172 -12.01 0.56 -13.19
N GLU A 173 -12.55 1.57 -13.87
CA GLU A 173 -12.36 1.75 -15.31
C GLU A 173 -10.89 1.98 -15.68
N ARG A 174 -10.12 2.63 -14.80
CA ARG A 174 -8.69 2.89 -14.98
C ARG A 174 -7.82 1.71 -14.53
N ASP A 175 -8.23 1.01 -13.48
CA ASP A 175 -7.47 -0.08 -12.84
C ASP A 175 -8.36 -1.30 -12.55
N PRO A 176 -8.75 -2.07 -13.58
CA PRO A 176 -9.67 -3.19 -13.43
C PRO A 176 -9.03 -4.40 -12.73
N THR A 177 -7.71 -4.40 -12.55
CA THR A 177 -6.93 -5.50 -11.94
C THR A 177 -6.75 -5.38 -10.43
N ASN A 178 -7.18 -4.26 -9.83
CA ASN A 178 -6.89 -3.97 -8.44
C ASN A 178 -7.99 -4.47 -7.50
N SER A 179 -7.70 -5.59 -6.83
CA SER A 179 -8.60 -6.23 -5.86
C SER A 179 -9.06 -5.30 -4.74
N LYS A 180 -8.25 -4.31 -4.35
CA LYS A 180 -8.61 -3.37 -3.28
C LYS A 180 -9.79 -2.49 -3.68
N LEU A 181 -9.92 -2.11 -4.94
CA LEU A 181 -11.05 -1.30 -5.40
C LEU A 181 -12.37 -2.08 -5.27
N TYR A 182 -12.39 -3.34 -5.70
CA TYR A 182 -13.55 -4.22 -5.55
C TYR A 182 -13.91 -4.47 -4.08
N LEU A 183 -12.92 -4.72 -3.21
CA LEU A 183 -13.17 -4.91 -1.78
C LEU A 183 -13.79 -3.66 -1.13
N ASN A 184 -13.32 -2.47 -1.50
CA ASN A 184 -13.89 -1.23 -0.99
C ASN A 184 -15.29 -0.97 -1.52
N LEU A 185 -15.57 -1.32 -2.78
CA LEU A 185 -16.91 -1.21 -3.34
C LEU A 185 -17.87 -2.15 -2.61
N LEU A 186 -17.47 -3.41 -2.41
CA LEU A 186 -18.24 -4.40 -1.65
C LEU A 186 -18.54 -3.92 -0.23
N GLU A 187 -17.54 -3.37 0.49
CA GLU A 187 -17.73 -2.82 1.83
C GLU A 187 -18.78 -1.69 1.84
N MET A 188 -18.84 -0.87 0.78
CA MET A 188 -19.85 0.18 0.68
C MET A 188 -21.25 -0.40 0.45
N GLU A 189 -21.38 -1.41 -0.40
CA GLU A 189 -22.67 -2.09 -0.62
C GLU A 189 -23.18 -2.78 0.66
N CYS A 190 -22.29 -3.44 1.39
CA CYS A 190 -22.60 -4.13 2.64
C CYS A 190 -22.76 -3.19 3.85
N SER A 191 -22.51 -1.89 3.71
CA SER A 191 -22.64 -0.94 4.82
C SER A 191 -24.10 -0.55 5.14
N GLY A 192 -25.03 -0.85 4.23
CA GLY A 192 -26.47 -0.71 4.43
C GLY A 192 -27.13 -2.00 4.91
N ASP A 193 -28.45 -2.12 4.73
CA ASP A 193 -29.15 -3.37 4.96
C ASP A 193 -28.78 -4.38 3.87
N VAL A 194 -28.04 -5.41 4.27
CA VAL A 194 -27.52 -6.47 3.40
C VAL A 194 -28.65 -7.23 2.69
N THR A 195 -29.80 -7.38 3.33
CA THR A 195 -30.94 -8.11 2.76
C THR A 195 -31.63 -7.32 1.65
N GLN A 196 -31.65 -5.99 1.76
CA GLN A 196 -32.20 -5.10 0.74
C GLN A 196 -31.21 -4.86 -0.41
N ASN A 197 -29.91 -4.83 -0.10
CA ASN A 197 -28.84 -4.60 -1.06
C ASN A 197 -28.28 -5.89 -1.69
N GLN A 198 -28.89 -7.06 -1.44
CA GLN A 198 -28.39 -8.35 -1.89
C GLN A 198 -28.08 -8.36 -3.41
N ALA A 199 -28.96 -7.78 -4.24
CA ALA A 199 -28.75 -7.70 -5.68
C ALA A 199 -27.49 -6.90 -6.09
N GLU A 200 -27.24 -5.77 -5.42
CA GLU A 200 -26.08 -4.91 -5.69
C GLU A 200 -24.77 -5.55 -5.19
N VAL A 201 -24.82 -6.22 -4.04
CA VAL A 201 -23.69 -6.98 -3.51
C VAL A 201 -23.30 -8.11 -4.47
N LEU A 202 -24.29 -8.87 -4.97
CA LEU A 202 -24.05 -9.92 -5.96
C LEU A 202 -23.52 -9.35 -7.29
N ALA A 203 -24.06 -8.22 -7.75
CA ALA A 203 -23.54 -7.54 -8.93
C ALA A 203 -22.07 -7.10 -8.75
N CYS A 204 -21.68 -6.68 -7.55
CA CYS A 204 -20.30 -6.35 -7.22
C CYS A 204 -19.39 -7.59 -7.26
N PHE A 205 -19.83 -8.72 -6.68
CA PHE A 205 -19.09 -9.99 -6.76
C PHE A 205 -18.94 -10.47 -8.20
N ASP A 206 -20.01 -10.46 -8.99
CA ASP A 206 -19.98 -10.83 -10.41
C ASP A 206 -19.02 -9.96 -11.20
N ARG A 207 -19.01 -8.65 -10.95
CA ARG A 207 -18.08 -7.72 -11.60
C ARG A 207 -16.63 -8.06 -11.24
N ALA A 208 -16.36 -8.38 -9.97
CA ALA A 208 -15.02 -8.77 -9.54
C ALA A 208 -14.58 -10.10 -10.19
N ILE A 209 -15.47 -11.10 -10.26
CA ILE A 209 -15.17 -12.43 -10.83
C ILE A 209 -14.95 -12.37 -12.34
N ARG A 210 -15.63 -11.46 -13.06
CA ARG A 210 -15.45 -11.26 -14.51
C ARG A 210 -14.29 -10.32 -14.87
N SER A 211 -13.57 -9.80 -13.90
CA SER A 211 -12.48 -8.86 -14.12
C SER A 211 -11.19 -9.56 -14.57
N PRO A 212 -10.22 -8.85 -15.18
CA PRO A 212 -8.94 -9.43 -15.61
C PRO A 212 -7.95 -9.65 -14.44
N MET A 213 -8.45 -9.84 -13.21
CA MET A 213 -7.61 -10.12 -12.03
C MET A 213 -6.99 -11.53 -12.10
N PRO A 214 -5.88 -11.78 -11.37
CA PRO A 214 -5.28 -13.10 -11.27
C PRO A 214 -6.27 -14.14 -10.73
N LEU A 215 -6.18 -15.36 -11.25
CA LEU A 215 -7.14 -16.42 -10.96
C LEU A 215 -7.29 -16.74 -9.47
N ASP A 216 -6.20 -16.72 -8.71
CA ASP A 216 -6.25 -16.91 -7.24
C ASP A 216 -7.10 -15.84 -6.54
N THR A 217 -7.08 -14.60 -7.05
CA THR A 217 -7.91 -13.51 -6.53
C THR A 217 -9.37 -13.69 -6.92
N LEU A 218 -9.64 -14.11 -8.17
CA LEU A 218 -11.01 -14.40 -8.64
C LEU A 218 -11.66 -15.52 -7.82
N ILE A 219 -10.92 -16.59 -7.53
CA ILE A 219 -11.36 -17.71 -6.68
C ILE A 219 -11.73 -17.20 -5.28
N LEU A 220 -10.91 -16.31 -4.70
CA LEU A 220 -11.19 -15.75 -3.39
C LEU A 220 -12.48 -14.91 -3.38
N PHE A 221 -12.78 -14.16 -4.45
CA PHE A 221 -14.06 -13.45 -4.57
C PHE A 221 -15.24 -14.42 -4.78
N ALA A 222 -15.06 -15.48 -5.57
CA ALA A 222 -16.09 -16.50 -5.77
C ALA A 222 -16.41 -17.26 -4.48
N GLN A 223 -15.39 -17.63 -3.69
CA GLN A 223 -15.58 -18.23 -2.38
C GLN A 223 -16.38 -17.31 -1.45
N ARG A 224 -16.00 -16.02 -1.37
CA ARG A 224 -16.74 -15.05 -0.54
C ARG A 224 -18.17 -14.81 -0.99
N LYS A 225 -18.43 -14.89 -2.31
CA LYS A 225 -19.80 -14.82 -2.87
C LYS A 225 -20.65 -16.00 -2.38
N VAL A 226 -20.06 -17.21 -2.33
CA VAL A 226 -20.73 -18.40 -1.79
C VAL A 226 -21.00 -18.23 -0.29
N GLU A 227 -20.00 -17.86 0.51
CA GLU A 227 -20.16 -17.60 1.96
C GLU A 227 -21.27 -16.58 2.23
N PHE A 228 -21.31 -15.49 1.45
CA PHE A 228 -22.37 -14.48 1.54
C PHE A 228 -23.77 -15.03 1.25
N LEU A 229 -23.90 -15.88 0.22
CA LEU A 229 -25.17 -16.50 -0.13
C LEU A 229 -25.60 -17.59 0.86
N GLU A 230 -24.67 -18.22 1.58
CA GLU A 230 -25.01 -19.14 2.67
C GLU A 230 -25.59 -18.42 3.87
N ASP A 231 -25.01 -17.27 4.24
CA ASP A 231 -25.43 -16.51 5.42
C ASP A 231 -26.69 -15.66 5.16
N PHE A 232 -26.80 -15.05 3.97
CA PHE A 232 -27.83 -14.04 3.66
C PHE A 232 -28.68 -14.37 2.43
N GLY A 233 -28.41 -15.47 1.73
CA GLY A 233 -29.09 -15.80 0.49
C GLY A 233 -30.57 -16.14 0.68
N THR A 234 -31.38 -15.67 -0.26
CA THR A 234 -32.84 -15.88 -0.28
C THR A 234 -33.28 -17.00 -1.23
N ASP A 235 -32.46 -17.34 -2.24
CA ASP A 235 -32.75 -18.38 -3.24
C ASP A 235 -31.62 -19.41 -3.34
N ILE A 236 -31.95 -20.66 -3.05
CA ILE A 236 -31.01 -21.80 -3.12
C ILE A 236 -30.42 -21.99 -4.52
N ASN A 237 -31.15 -21.65 -5.59
CA ASN A 237 -30.64 -21.81 -6.95
C ASN A 237 -29.48 -20.85 -7.23
N THR A 238 -29.53 -19.64 -6.66
CA THR A 238 -28.42 -18.67 -6.76
C THR A 238 -27.17 -19.15 -6.03
N LEU A 239 -27.34 -19.83 -4.89
CA LEU A 239 -26.24 -20.45 -4.14
C LEU A 239 -25.60 -21.59 -4.94
N VAL A 240 -26.41 -22.49 -5.50
CA VAL A 240 -25.91 -23.60 -6.34
C VAL A 240 -25.13 -23.07 -7.55
N ALA A 241 -25.64 -22.05 -8.23
CA ALA A 241 -24.95 -21.43 -9.36
C ALA A 241 -23.60 -20.79 -8.95
N ALA A 242 -23.53 -20.17 -7.78
CA ALA A 242 -22.28 -19.61 -7.25
C ALA A 242 -21.25 -20.70 -6.92
N TYR A 243 -21.70 -21.83 -6.37
CA TYR A 243 -20.85 -23.00 -6.12
C TYR A 243 -20.26 -23.58 -7.41
N ASP A 244 -21.08 -23.71 -8.46
CA ASP A 244 -20.64 -24.19 -9.77
C ASP A 244 -19.60 -23.25 -10.40
N GLU A 245 -19.81 -21.93 -10.29
CA GLU A 245 -18.86 -20.91 -10.76
C GLU A 245 -17.52 -20.99 -10.02
N GLN A 246 -17.54 -21.13 -8.69
CA GLN A 246 -16.33 -21.31 -7.88
C GLN A 246 -15.57 -22.59 -8.27
N GLN A 247 -16.27 -23.72 -8.42
CA GLN A 247 -15.65 -24.98 -8.83
C GLN A 247 -15.00 -24.89 -10.22
N ARG A 248 -15.65 -24.20 -11.16
CA ARG A 248 -15.08 -23.97 -12.50
C ARG A 248 -13.75 -23.22 -12.41
N LEU A 249 -13.69 -22.11 -11.66
CA LEU A 249 -12.46 -21.33 -11.48
C LEU A 249 -11.36 -22.14 -10.79
N GLN A 250 -11.71 -22.98 -9.81
CA GLN A 250 -10.75 -23.85 -9.13
C GLN A 250 -10.14 -24.88 -10.09
N ARG A 251 -10.96 -25.53 -10.92
CA ARG A 251 -10.49 -26.49 -11.94
C ARG A 251 -9.58 -25.81 -12.97
N GLU A 252 -9.91 -24.59 -13.38
CA GLU A 252 -9.06 -23.78 -14.26
C GLU A 252 -7.69 -23.51 -13.63
N SER A 253 -7.64 -23.17 -12.34
CA SER A 253 -6.39 -22.94 -11.60
C SER A 253 -5.54 -24.19 -11.50
N ASP A 254 -6.15 -25.32 -11.14
CA ASP A 254 -5.43 -26.60 -11.05
C ASP A 254 -4.91 -27.05 -12.42
N SER A 255 -5.67 -26.83 -13.50
CA SER A 255 -5.24 -27.14 -14.86
C SER A 255 -4.06 -26.26 -15.32
N ALA A 256 -4.05 -24.97 -14.93
CA ALA A 256 -2.97 -24.05 -15.23
C ALA A 256 -1.68 -24.44 -14.49
N LYS A 257 -1.79 -24.87 -13.22
CA LYS A 257 -0.66 -25.38 -12.43
C LYS A 257 -0.06 -26.64 -13.04
N ARG A 258 -0.89 -27.62 -13.42
CA ARG A 258 -0.41 -28.85 -14.08
C ARG A 258 0.27 -28.59 -15.43
N LYS A 259 -0.24 -27.62 -16.21
CA LYS A 259 0.40 -27.22 -17.48
C LYS A 259 1.75 -26.53 -17.26
N ALA A 260 1.89 -25.75 -16.19
CA ALA A 260 3.16 -25.13 -15.83
C ALA A 260 4.21 -26.17 -15.37
N GLU A 261 3.77 -27.24 -14.69
CA GLU A 261 4.65 -28.33 -14.25
C GLU A 261 5.08 -29.26 -15.40
N ASN A 262 4.20 -29.51 -16.38
CA ASN A 262 4.48 -30.39 -17.52
C ASN A 262 5.24 -29.72 -18.68
N GLY A 263 5.52 -28.42 -18.62
CA GLY A 263 6.17 -27.65 -19.70
C GLY A 263 7.71 -27.62 -19.69
N CYS A 264 8.38 -28.43 -18.86
CA CYS A 264 9.85 -28.44 -18.72
C CYS A 264 10.54 -29.64 -19.39
N ASP A 265 9.81 -30.55 -20.06
CA ASP A 265 10.38 -31.76 -20.64
C ASP A 265 9.75 -32.08 -22.00
N ASP A 266 9.85 -31.15 -22.95
CA ASP A 266 9.61 -31.47 -24.36
C ASP A 266 10.58 -30.66 -25.24
N SER A 267 11.85 -30.99 -25.13
CA SER A 267 12.89 -30.64 -26.10
C SER A 267 13.66 -31.90 -26.42
N LEU A 268 12.99 -32.80 -27.16
CA LEU A 268 13.67 -33.84 -27.91
C LEU A 268 14.66 -33.17 -28.88
N GLU A 269 15.94 -33.33 -28.57
CA GLU A 269 17.03 -33.20 -29.54
C GLU A 269 16.72 -33.98 -30.82
N PRO A 270 17.11 -33.42 -31.97
CA PRO A 270 17.94 -34.22 -32.85
C PRO A 270 19.25 -33.51 -33.20
N ASP A 271 20.32 -34.24 -32.93
CA ASP A 271 21.72 -34.03 -33.26
C ASP A 271 21.95 -33.64 -34.73
N ALA A 272 22.50 -32.44 -34.98
CA ALA A 272 23.21 -32.12 -36.21
C ALA A 272 24.20 -30.94 -36.06
N LYS A 273 25.48 -31.30 -35.90
CA LYS A 273 26.68 -30.70 -36.53
C LYS A 273 26.91 -29.17 -36.51
N ARG A 274 27.97 -28.80 -35.75
CA ARG A 274 29.06 -27.83 -36.05
C ARG A 274 28.78 -26.65 -37.01
N GLN A 275 28.86 -25.40 -36.50
CA GLN A 275 29.93 -24.44 -36.87
C GLN A 275 29.93 -23.17 -35.99
N ARG A 276 31.05 -22.48 -36.06
CA ARG A 276 31.62 -21.42 -35.21
C ARG A 276 31.44 -20.02 -35.83
N ALA A 277 31.50 -18.98 -34.97
CA ALA A 277 31.73 -17.55 -35.25
C ALA A 277 30.51 -16.79 -35.84
N GLU A 278 30.25 -15.51 -35.62
CA GLU A 278 30.81 -14.42 -34.80
C GLU A 278 29.77 -13.28 -34.80
N ASP A 279 29.77 -12.49 -33.72
CA ASP A 279 29.51 -11.04 -33.59
C ASP A 279 28.22 -10.34 -34.11
N GLY A 280 27.72 -9.38 -33.32
CA GLY A 280 26.53 -8.59 -33.65
C GLY A 280 25.93 -7.77 -32.50
N SER A 281 26.71 -6.84 -31.96
CA SER A 281 26.32 -5.79 -31.00
C SER A 281 25.00 -5.06 -31.31
N VAL A 282 24.10 -4.93 -30.32
CA VAL A 282 23.17 -3.79 -30.19
C VAL A 282 23.00 -3.38 -28.72
N VAL A 283 23.73 -2.32 -28.36
CA VAL A 283 23.54 -1.26 -27.35
C VAL A 283 22.45 -1.47 -26.27
N ALA A 284 22.90 -1.62 -25.02
CA ALA A 284 22.11 -1.41 -23.81
C ALA A 284 21.99 0.09 -23.49
N ALA A 285 20.78 0.58 -23.29
CA ALA A 285 20.51 1.87 -22.68
C ALA A 285 20.73 1.77 -21.15
N ASN A 286 21.72 2.50 -20.64
CA ASN A 286 21.95 2.71 -19.21
C ASN A 286 20.80 3.50 -18.59
N SER A 287 20.18 2.97 -17.54
CA SER A 287 19.32 3.75 -16.62
C SER A 287 20.05 3.97 -15.29
N MET A 288 20.24 5.25 -14.97
CA MET A 288 20.74 5.73 -13.69
C MET A 288 19.76 5.36 -12.56
N THR A 289 20.29 4.93 -11.42
CA THR A 289 19.52 4.69 -10.19
C THR A 289 19.01 6.01 -9.62
N ASP A 290 17.71 6.24 -9.80
CA ASP A 290 16.97 7.41 -9.37
C ASP A 290 16.69 7.40 -7.84
N MET A 291 16.70 8.60 -7.23
CA MET A 291 16.49 8.86 -5.78
C MET A 291 15.08 8.50 -5.27
N THR A 292 14.23 7.95 -6.12
CA THR A 292 12.84 7.55 -5.87
C THR A 292 12.68 6.29 -5.00
N ALA A 293 13.74 5.49 -4.85
CA ALA A 293 13.70 4.21 -4.11
C ALA A 293 13.42 4.35 -2.59
N ASN A 294 13.79 5.47 -1.97
CA ASN A 294 13.47 5.68 -0.55
C ASN A 294 12.01 6.08 -0.36
N ASN A 295 11.44 6.84 -1.30
CA ASN A 295 10.05 7.31 -1.23
C ASN A 295 9.07 6.14 -1.43
N SER A 296 9.40 5.19 -2.31
CA SER A 296 8.57 3.98 -2.54
C SER A 296 8.48 3.07 -1.32
N ALA A 297 9.57 2.87 -0.57
CA ALA A 297 9.57 2.08 0.66
C ALA A 297 8.68 2.69 1.76
N TYR A 298 8.73 4.01 1.95
CA TYR A 298 7.84 4.72 2.87
C TYR A 298 6.39 4.67 2.41
N ASN A 299 6.14 4.81 1.11
CA ASN A 299 4.79 4.77 0.55
C ASN A 299 4.16 3.38 0.71
N TYR A 300 4.94 2.32 0.44
CA TYR A 300 4.49 0.93 0.58
C TYR A 300 4.17 0.56 2.05
N ASN A 301 5.06 0.89 2.98
CA ASN A 301 4.83 0.64 4.41
C ASN A 301 3.60 1.42 4.92
N TRP A 302 3.41 2.65 4.44
CA TRP A 302 2.27 3.47 4.81
C TRP A 302 0.93 2.98 4.23
N TYR A 303 0.91 2.56 2.96
CA TYR A 303 -0.25 1.94 2.32
C TYR A 303 -0.72 0.68 3.06
N GLN A 304 0.21 -0.09 3.64
CA GLN A 304 -0.09 -1.25 4.49
C GLN A 304 -0.61 -0.83 5.87
N HIS A 305 0.06 0.11 6.55
CA HIS A 305 -0.33 0.54 7.90
C HIS A 305 -1.73 1.17 7.94
N TYR A 306 -2.09 1.98 6.95
CA TYR A 306 -3.44 2.56 6.85
C TYR A 306 -4.51 1.61 6.27
N GLY A 307 -4.11 0.43 5.78
CA GLY A 307 -5.01 -0.68 5.49
C GLY A 307 -5.49 -1.40 6.75
N ALA A 308 -4.65 -1.43 7.79
CA ALA A 308 -4.96 -2.08 9.07
C ALA A 308 -5.96 -1.28 9.93
N TRP A 309 -5.92 0.06 9.90
CA TRP A 309 -6.80 0.92 10.71
C TRP A 309 -8.25 1.07 10.19
N GLY A 310 -8.63 0.32 9.15
CA GLY A 310 -9.96 0.43 8.53
C GLY A 310 -10.54 -0.88 7.99
N GLN A 311 -9.95 -2.04 8.31
CA GLN A 311 -10.44 -3.38 7.93
C GLN A 311 -11.11 -4.14 9.09
N ASN A 312 -11.32 -3.52 10.25
CA ASN A 312 -11.84 -4.22 11.44
C ASN A 312 -13.36 -4.51 11.42
N SER A 313 -14.02 -4.56 10.26
CA SER A 313 -15.47 -4.84 10.19
C SER A 313 -15.84 -6.18 9.54
N TRP A 314 -14.92 -6.87 8.86
CA TRP A 314 -15.21 -8.15 8.16
C TRP A 314 -14.05 -9.17 8.22
N GLY A 315 -13.16 -9.03 9.21
CA GLY A 315 -11.97 -9.88 9.39
C GLY A 315 -11.98 -10.80 10.62
N GLN A 316 -13.14 -11.03 11.24
CA GLN A 316 -13.27 -11.73 12.54
C GLN A 316 -13.95 -13.12 12.46
N TYR A 317 -14.03 -13.72 11.28
CA TYR A 317 -14.43 -15.12 11.11
C TYR A 317 -13.43 -15.80 10.17
N GLY A 318 -12.42 -16.49 10.71
CA GLY A 318 -11.44 -17.21 9.88
C GLY A 318 -10.06 -17.49 10.48
N GLN A 319 -9.81 -17.19 11.75
CA GLN A 319 -8.55 -17.52 12.44
C GLN A 319 -8.82 -18.36 13.68
N TYR A 320 -9.38 -19.55 13.48
CA TYR A 320 -9.37 -20.60 14.51
C TYR A 320 -9.24 -21.98 13.88
N SER A 321 -8.09 -22.23 13.26
CA SER A 321 -7.60 -23.60 13.09
C SER A 321 -6.09 -23.53 12.89
N GLN A 322 -5.36 -24.33 13.67
CA GLN A 322 -3.90 -24.41 13.81
C GLN A 322 -3.31 -23.54 14.91
N TYR A 323 -3.46 -23.97 16.17
CA TYR A 323 -2.31 -24.16 17.08
C TYR A 323 -2.79 -24.96 18.29
N ASN A 324 -2.78 -26.29 18.13
CA ASN A 324 -2.91 -27.21 19.24
C ASN A 324 -1.50 -27.66 19.64
N GLN A 325 -0.90 -27.01 20.64
CA GLN A 325 0.18 -27.58 21.45
C GLN A 325 0.36 -26.82 22.78
N TYR A 326 0.08 -27.55 23.86
CA TYR A 326 0.70 -27.50 25.19
C TYR A 326 0.65 -26.19 26.00
N TYR A 327 -0.29 -26.10 26.95
CA TYR A 327 -0.03 -25.69 28.35
C TYR A 327 -1.12 -26.33 29.27
N PRO A 328 -0.77 -26.78 30.49
CA PRO A 328 -1.68 -27.49 31.39
C PRO A 328 -2.62 -26.54 32.15
N PRO A 329 -3.79 -27.02 32.63
CA PRO A 329 -4.76 -26.17 33.32
C PRO A 329 -4.31 -25.79 34.74
N PRO A 330 -4.74 -24.61 35.25
CA PRO A 330 -4.41 -24.15 36.59
C PRO A 330 -5.17 -24.94 37.67
N PRO A 331 -4.61 -25.05 38.89
CA PRO A 331 -5.24 -25.75 40.00
C PRO A 331 -6.49 -25.01 40.50
N THR A 332 -7.47 -25.81 40.94
CA THR A 332 -8.76 -25.40 41.53
C THR A 332 -8.63 -24.52 42.75
#